data_AF-A0A848XJP0-F1
#
_entry.id   AF-A0A848XJP0-F1
#
_cell.length_a   1.000
_cell.length_b   1.000
_cell.length_c   1.000
_cell.angle_alpha   90.00
_cell.angle_beta   90.00
_cell.angle_gamma   90.00
#
_symmetry.space_group_name_H-M   'P 1'
#
loop_
_entity.id
_entity.type
_entity.pdbx_description
1 polymer ?
#
loop_
_entity_poly.entity_id
_entity_poly.type
_entity_poly.pdbx_seq_one_letter_code
_entity_poly.pdbx_strand_id
1 'polypeptide(L)'
;MKLSSGVIFAALSVAWACGDEPPREAEASVDAIAEEWEEALADLRQDARRSMERLDREMGGLADRYDDVGDEVAAEWGQAQAEFRQFRTEVQRGLERADNVAQDEARELRAEISEDLEEMTVRLERARLRALRERDEFLQASRATLDDAQSSFESLSAELEGLSADASTELSQDLEELRSEAQDLRDRIDAMGDRAAEDFADERDDLADALASFTASVQRHLFEIEWEL
;
A
#
# COMPACT_ATOMS: atom_id res chain seq x y z
N MET A 1 -49.58 -14.22 -40.22
CA MET A 1 -50.53 -14.29 -39.08
C MET A 1 -50.09 -13.26 -38.05
N LYS A 2 -51.03 -12.39 -37.63
CA LYS A 2 -50.88 -11.33 -36.63
C LYS A 2 -51.24 -11.87 -35.25
N LEU A 3 -50.38 -11.65 -34.25
CA LEU A 3 -50.66 -11.61 -32.79
C LEU A 3 -49.52 -10.74 -32.23
N SER A 4 -49.64 -9.48 -31.78
CA SER A 4 -50.57 -8.78 -30.88
C SER A 4 -50.65 -9.37 -29.47
N SER A 5 -49.76 -8.91 -28.60
CA SER A 5 -49.86 -8.85 -27.12
C SER A 5 -48.68 -7.96 -26.68
N GLY A 6 -48.82 -6.76 -26.14
CA GLY A 6 -49.84 -6.27 -25.21
C GLY A 6 -49.20 -6.16 -23.82
N VAL A 7 -48.09 -5.43 -23.69
CA VAL A 7 -47.49 -5.12 -22.39
C VAL A 7 -48.24 -3.93 -21.80
N ILE A 8 -49.02 -4.24 -20.79
CA ILE A 8 -49.78 -3.29 -19.97
C ILE A 8 -48.78 -2.46 -19.17
N PHE A 9 -48.65 -1.19 -19.53
CA PHE A 9 -48.06 -0.17 -18.67
C PHE A 9 -49.01 0.04 -17.48
N ALA A 10 -48.74 -0.64 -16.37
CA ALA A 10 -49.36 -0.31 -15.10
C ALA A 10 -48.74 1.01 -14.62
N ALA A 11 -49.40 2.11 -14.96
CA ALA A 11 -49.17 3.39 -14.33
C ALA A 11 -49.48 3.24 -12.83
N LEU A 12 -48.44 3.08 -12.03
CA LEU A 12 -48.51 3.19 -10.57
C LEU A 12 -48.70 4.68 -10.25
N SER A 13 -49.96 5.10 -10.25
CA SER A 13 -50.38 6.40 -9.75
C SER A 13 -50.18 6.42 -8.23
N VAL A 14 -48.97 6.76 -7.77
CA VAL A 14 -48.72 7.05 -6.36
C VAL A 14 -49.52 8.29 -6.02
N ALA A 15 -50.61 8.05 -5.29
CA ALA A 15 -51.44 9.08 -4.73
C ALA A 15 -50.59 10.00 -3.84
N TRP A 16 -50.48 11.25 -4.26
CA TRP A 16 -50.23 12.40 -3.41
C TRP A 16 -51.31 12.47 -2.33
N ALA A 17 -51.10 11.77 -1.22
CA ALA A 17 -51.78 12.05 0.04
C ALA A 17 -50.88 13.01 0.82
N CYS A 18 -51.26 14.28 0.87
CA CYS A 18 -50.68 15.31 1.73
C CYS A 18 -50.61 14.83 3.18
N GLY A 19 -49.43 14.40 3.59
CA GLY A 19 -48.96 14.37 4.97
C GLY A 19 -47.50 14.81 4.90
N ASP A 20 -47.26 16.11 5.08
CA ASP A 20 -45.94 16.75 5.10
C ASP A 20 -45.12 16.29 6.32
N GLU A 21 -44.69 15.04 6.31
CA GLU A 21 -43.61 14.58 7.18
C GLU A 21 -42.59 13.90 6.25
N PRO A 22 -41.45 14.56 5.92
CA PRO A 22 -40.39 13.87 5.23
C PRO A 22 -40.04 12.62 6.06
N PRO A 23 -39.79 11.47 5.41
CA PRO A 23 -39.48 10.24 6.13
C PRO A 23 -38.24 10.49 7.00
N ARG A 24 -38.43 10.58 8.33
CA ARG A 24 -37.36 10.71 9.33
C ARG A 24 -36.32 9.57 9.24
N GLU A 25 -36.63 8.49 8.54
CA GLU A 25 -35.70 7.40 8.26
C GLU A 25 -34.55 7.80 7.31
N ALA A 26 -34.72 8.84 6.47
CA ALA A 26 -33.66 9.28 5.56
C ALA A 26 -32.59 10.17 6.24
N GLU A 27 -32.95 10.92 7.27
CA GLU A 27 -31.99 11.76 8.02
C GLU A 27 -31.09 10.90 8.92
N ALA A 28 -31.65 9.87 9.56
CA ALA A 28 -30.88 8.94 10.39
C ALA A 28 -29.83 8.14 9.60
N SER A 29 -30.05 7.90 8.30
CA SER A 29 -29.05 7.24 7.44
C SER A 29 -27.90 8.16 7.03
N VAL A 30 -28.12 9.47 6.92
CA VAL A 30 -27.07 10.42 6.50
C VAL A 30 -26.09 10.68 7.64
N ASP A 31 -26.59 10.85 8.86
CA ASP A 31 -25.73 11.05 10.04
C ASP A 31 -24.87 9.81 10.32
N ALA A 32 -25.42 8.60 10.15
CA ALA A 32 -24.67 7.35 10.31
C ALA A 32 -23.57 7.19 9.25
N ILE A 33 -23.85 7.53 7.98
CA ILE A 33 -22.83 7.52 6.91
C ILE A 33 -21.74 8.56 7.19
N ALA A 34 -22.09 9.73 7.73
CA ALA A 34 -21.10 10.76 8.06
C ALA A 34 -20.19 10.33 9.23
N GLU A 35 -20.72 9.62 10.22
CA GLU A 35 -19.94 9.10 11.35
C GLU A 35 -18.98 7.98 10.91
N GLU A 36 -19.46 7.00 10.13
CA GLU A 36 -18.63 5.95 9.51
C GLU A 36 -17.52 6.55 8.63
N TRP A 37 -17.84 7.62 7.91
CA TRP A 37 -16.88 8.36 7.10
C TRP A 37 -15.80 9.06 7.91
N GLU A 38 -16.18 9.72 9.01
CA GLU A 38 -15.24 10.41 9.90
C GLU A 38 -14.29 9.42 10.59
N GLU A 39 -14.78 8.24 10.97
CA GLU A 39 -13.97 7.15 11.53
C GLU A 39 -12.95 6.62 10.51
N ALA A 40 -13.40 6.28 9.29
CA ALA A 40 -12.51 5.81 8.22
C ALA A 40 -11.40 6.82 7.86
N LEU A 41 -11.72 8.12 7.88
CA LEU A 41 -10.71 9.18 7.70
C LEU A 41 -9.74 9.31 8.87
N ALA A 42 -10.20 9.08 10.10
CA ALA A 42 -9.35 9.08 11.27
C ALA A 42 -8.33 7.94 11.21
N ASP A 43 -8.77 6.75 10.79
CA ASP A 43 -7.91 5.57 10.62
C ASP A 43 -6.89 5.79 9.50
N LEU A 44 -7.33 6.27 8.32
CA LEU A 44 -6.42 6.65 7.23
C LEU A 44 -5.28 7.57 7.70
N ARG A 45 -5.63 8.59 8.49
CA ARG A 45 -4.64 9.53 9.02
C ARG A 45 -3.67 8.87 9.96
N GLN A 46 -4.17 8.01 10.83
CA GLN A 46 -3.34 7.27 11.75
C GLN A 46 -2.37 6.36 10.97
N ASP A 47 -2.84 5.69 9.93
CA ASP A 47 -2.06 4.71 9.16
C ASP A 47 -1.01 5.41 8.31
N ALA A 48 -1.40 6.45 7.59
CA ALA A 48 -0.46 7.29 6.85
C ALA A 48 0.61 7.87 7.78
N ARG A 49 0.25 8.30 9.01
CA ARG A 49 1.23 8.78 10.01
C ARG A 49 2.16 7.66 10.48
N ARG A 50 1.63 6.48 10.82
CA ARG A 50 2.42 5.32 11.22
C ARG A 50 3.43 4.93 10.13
N SER A 51 2.99 4.90 8.88
CA SER A 51 3.83 4.62 7.71
C SER A 51 4.89 5.69 7.50
N MET A 52 4.54 6.97 7.56
CA MET A 52 5.51 8.07 7.46
C MET A 52 6.54 8.04 8.60
N GLU A 53 6.14 7.76 9.84
CA GLU A 53 7.04 7.64 10.99
C GLU A 53 7.98 6.43 10.88
N ARG A 54 7.54 5.34 10.27
CA ARG A 54 8.41 4.20 9.93
C ARG A 54 9.46 4.63 8.90
N LEU A 55 9.03 5.23 7.79
CA LEU A 55 9.94 5.70 6.73
C LEU A 55 10.92 6.78 7.23
N ASP A 56 10.47 7.69 8.10
CA ASP A 56 11.33 8.70 8.74
C ASP A 56 12.44 8.04 9.61
N ARG A 57 12.10 6.99 10.37
CA ARG A 57 13.08 6.25 11.18
C ARG A 57 14.08 5.49 10.31
N GLU A 58 13.61 4.85 9.24
CA GLU A 58 14.46 4.17 8.27
C GLU A 58 15.41 5.16 7.60
N MET A 59 14.89 6.30 7.15
CA MET A 59 15.71 7.36 6.57
C MET A 59 16.74 7.93 7.53
N GLY A 60 16.36 8.18 8.79
CA GLY A 60 17.29 8.65 9.82
C GLY A 60 18.42 7.65 10.05
N GLY A 61 18.10 6.35 10.14
CA GLY A 61 19.09 5.29 10.30
C GLY A 61 19.96 5.03 9.06
N LEU A 62 19.54 5.49 7.88
CA LEU A 62 20.33 5.45 6.66
C LEU A 62 21.24 6.66 6.55
N ALA A 63 20.80 7.87 6.91
CA ALA A 63 21.63 9.07 6.82
C ALA A 63 23.00 8.90 7.53
N ASP A 64 23.02 8.32 8.73
CA ASP A 64 24.25 8.07 9.50
C ASP A 64 25.21 7.08 8.82
N ARG A 65 24.70 6.21 7.95
CA ARG A 65 25.51 5.22 7.19
C ARG A 65 26.04 5.78 5.88
N TYR A 66 25.47 6.87 5.39
CA TYR A 66 25.75 7.37 4.04
C TYR A 66 26.85 8.42 3.96
N ASP A 67 27.33 8.94 5.09
CA ASP A 67 28.42 9.92 5.11
C ASP A 67 29.74 9.38 4.52
N ASP A 68 29.90 8.05 4.41
CA ASP A 68 31.12 7.38 3.96
C ASP A 68 30.97 6.61 2.61
N VAL A 69 29.81 6.64 1.96
CA VAL A 69 29.62 6.01 0.62
C VAL A 69 30.01 6.96 -0.51
N GLY A 70 30.39 6.39 -1.65
CA GLY A 70 30.88 7.18 -2.80
C GLY A 70 29.80 8.01 -3.48
N ASP A 71 30.25 8.99 -4.28
CA ASP A 71 29.46 10.10 -4.81
C ASP A 71 28.14 9.71 -5.51
N GLU A 72 28.13 8.60 -6.25
CA GLU A 72 26.94 8.14 -6.98
C GLU A 72 25.81 7.69 -6.03
N VAL A 73 26.15 6.85 -5.06
CA VAL A 73 25.22 6.38 -4.02
C VAL A 73 24.75 7.54 -3.15
N ALA A 74 25.65 8.47 -2.82
CA ALA A 74 25.31 9.67 -2.08
C ALA A 74 24.33 10.58 -2.85
N ALA A 75 24.47 10.68 -4.18
CA ALA A 75 23.55 11.42 -5.02
C ALA A 75 22.17 10.76 -5.11
N GLU A 76 22.10 9.44 -5.32
CA GLU A 76 20.83 8.68 -5.31
C GLU A 76 20.11 8.82 -3.97
N TRP A 77 20.85 8.71 -2.86
CA TRP A 77 20.31 8.88 -1.52
C TRP A 77 19.81 10.30 -1.26
N GLY A 78 20.59 11.31 -1.65
CA GLY A 78 20.18 12.70 -1.54
C GLY A 78 18.90 13.00 -2.33
N GLN A 79 18.76 12.40 -3.51
CA GLN A 79 17.54 12.47 -4.30
C GLN A 79 16.36 11.78 -3.59
N ALA A 80 16.53 10.54 -3.13
CA ALA A 80 15.49 9.81 -2.41
C ALA A 80 15.01 10.57 -1.15
N GLN A 81 15.92 11.19 -0.40
CA GLN A 81 15.56 12.04 0.74
C GLN A 81 14.74 13.27 0.34
N ALA A 82 15.11 13.93 -0.77
CA ALA A 82 14.41 15.12 -1.24
C ALA A 82 12.99 14.76 -1.71
N GLU A 83 12.86 13.67 -2.46
CA GLU A 83 11.58 13.11 -2.92
C GLU A 83 10.71 12.69 -1.75
N PHE A 84 11.27 12.00 -0.74
CA PHE A 84 10.53 11.62 0.47
C PHE A 84 9.97 12.84 1.21
N ARG A 85 10.74 13.93 1.35
CA ARG A 85 10.25 15.16 1.99
C ARG A 85 9.10 15.79 1.20
N GLN A 86 9.17 15.74 -0.13
CA GLN A 86 8.10 16.21 -1.00
C GLN A 86 6.86 15.34 -0.83
N PHE A 87 7.00 14.02 -0.96
CA PHE A 87 5.95 13.03 -0.75
C PHE A 87 5.25 13.21 0.60
N ARG A 88 6.01 13.35 1.70
CA ARG A 88 5.44 13.62 3.03
C ARG A 88 4.55 14.86 3.04
N THR A 89 4.97 15.90 2.34
CA THR A 89 4.21 17.15 2.23
C THR A 89 2.94 16.95 1.39
N GLU A 90 3.01 16.14 0.33
CA GLU A 90 1.88 15.82 -0.54
C GLU A 90 0.84 14.97 0.18
N VAL A 91 1.24 13.89 0.86
CA VAL A 91 0.36 13.07 1.71
C VAL A 91 -0.29 13.91 2.80
N GLN A 92 0.47 14.74 3.51
CA GLN A 92 -0.10 15.59 4.54
C GLN A 92 -1.18 16.53 3.97
N ARG A 93 -0.93 17.14 2.81
CA ARG A 93 -1.94 17.98 2.12
C ARG A 93 -3.13 17.18 1.62
N GLY A 94 -2.91 15.95 1.16
CA GLY A 94 -3.96 15.00 0.80
C GLY A 94 -4.89 14.74 1.98
N LEU A 95 -4.33 14.36 3.12
CA LEU A 95 -5.08 14.09 4.36
C LEU A 95 -5.82 15.31 4.92
N GLU A 96 -5.27 16.52 4.77
CA GLU A 96 -5.94 17.78 5.13
C GLU A 96 -7.10 18.10 4.18
N ARG A 97 -6.98 17.76 2.89
CA ARG A 97 -8.09 17.88 1.92
C ARG A 97 -9.18 16.85 2.20
N ALA A 98 -8.82 15.66 2.66
CA ALA A 98 -9.73 14.54 2.91
C ALA A 98 -10.90 14.90 3.86
N ASP A 99 -10.70 15.86 4.78
CA ASP A 99 -11.76 16.37 5.68
C ASP A 99 -12.95 17.02 4.94
N ASN A 100 -12.75 17.42 3.69
CA ASN A 100 -13.68 18.29 2.97
C ASN A 100 -14.18 17.70 1.65
N VAL A 101 -13.82 16.45 1.33
CA VAL A 101 -14.15 15.78 0.07
C VAL A 101 -15.31 14.79 0.24
N ALA A 102 -15.95 14.44 -0.86
CA ALA A 102 -16.97 13.40 -0.88
C ALA A 102 -16.34 11.99 -0.75
N GLN A 103 -17.14 10.99 -0.38
CA GLN A 103 -16.69 9.60 -0.19
C GLN A 103 -15.96 9.03 -1.43
N ASP A 104 -16.45 9.30 -2.64
CA ASP A 104 -15.83 8.80 -3.87
C ASP A 104 -14.46 9.47 -4.13
N GLU A 105 -14.33 10.77 -3.88
CA GLU A 105 -13.06 11.51 -4.00
C GLU A 105 -12.02 11.00 -3.00
N ALA A 106 -12.46 10.45 -1.87
CA ALA A 106 -11.56 9.93 -0.87
C ALA A 106 -11.07 8.51 -1.16
N ARG A 107 -11.87 7.69 -1.87
CA ARG A 107 -11.38 6.43 -2.45
C ARG A 107 -10.26 6.69 -3.46
N GLU A 108 -10.43 7.71 -4.30
CA GLU A 108 -9.40 8.14 -5.24
C GLU A 108 -8.15 8.64 -4.50
N LEU A 109 -8.32 9.49 -3.48
CA LEU A 109 -7.20 9.96 -2.65
C LEU A 109 -6.48 8.80 -1.95
N ARG A 110 -7.22 7.79 -1.47
CA ARG A 110 -6.64 6.59 -0.86
C ARG A 110 -5.77 5.83 -1.86
N ALA A 111 -6.27 5.62 -3.07
CA ALA A 111 -5.51 4.96 -4.12
C ALA A 111 -4.23 5.75 -4.46
N GLU A 112 -4.33 7.08 -4.57
CA GLU A 112 -3.17 7.98 -4.78
C GLU A 112 -2.13 7.84 -3.66
N ILE A 113 -2.57 7.91 -2.39
CA ILE A 113 -1.67 7.74 -1.24
C ILE A 113 -1.01 6.36 -1.23
N SER A 114 -1.75 5.31 -1.58
CA SER A 114 -1.23 3.95 -1.64
C SER A 114 -0.17 3.78 -2.73
N GLU A 115 -0.42 4.30 -3.93
CA GLU A 115 0.53 4.29 -5.05
C GLU A 115 1.79 5.08 -4.72
N ASP A 116 1.63 6.28 -4.14
CA ASP A 116 2.76 7.11 -3.73
C ASP A 116 3.60 6.44 -2.61
N LEU A 117 2.95 5.75 -1.65
CA LEU A 117 3.62 4.97 -0.61
C LEU A 117 4.41 3.81 -1.20
N GLU A 118 3.83 3.09 -2.17
CA GLU A 118 4.49 2.00 -2.87
C GLU A 118 5.74 2.50 -3.59
N GLU A 119 5.61 3.54 -4.41
CA GLU A 119 6.73 4.11 -5.17
C GLU A 119 7.85 4.58 -4.24
N MET A 120 7.50 5.25 -3.14
CA MET A 120 8.48 5.73 -2.17
C MET A 120 9.20 4.59 -1.47
N THR A 121 8.47 3.53 -1.10
CA THR A 121 9.04 2.33 -0.50
C THR A 121 10.06 1.67 -1.43
N VAL A 122 9.72 1.53 -2.72
CA VAL A 122 10.65 1.00 -3.73
C VAL A 122 11.91 1.84 -3.79
N ARG A 123 11.78 3.17 -3.88
CA ARG A 123 12.95 4.05 -4.01
C ARG A 123 13.86 3.99 -2.78
N LEU A 124 13.29 3.98 -1.57
CA LEU A 124 14.04 3.95 -0.32
C LEU A 124 14.74 2.62 -0.09
N GLU A 125 14.04 1.49 -0.26
CA GLU A 125 14.64 0.17 -0.08
C GLU A 125 15.71 -0.12 -1.13
N ARG A 126 15.48 0.31 -2.38
CA ARG A 126 16.51 0.22 -3.43
C ARG A 126 17.75 1.03 -3.06
N ALA A 127 17.57 2.30 -2.67
CA ALA A 127 18.70 3.15 -2.29
C ALA A 127 19.48 2.50 -1.14
N ARG A 128 18.77 2.05 -0.09
CA ARG A 128 19.31 1.35 1.09
C ARG A 128 20.18 0.16 0.71
N LEU A 129 19.67 -0.74 -0.12
CA LEU A 129 20.36 -1.96 -0.49
C LEU A 129 21.57 -1.66 -1.38
N ARG A 130 21.47 -0.71 -2.32
CA ARG A 130 22.58 -0.33 -3.22
C ARG A 130 23.77 0.32 -2.51
N ALA A 131 23.56 0.91 -1.35
CA ALA A 131 24.67 1.45 -0.56
C ALA A 131 25.53 0.38 0.11
N LEU A 132 25.02 -0.84 0.24
CA LEU A 132 25.76 -1.96 0.81
C LEU A 132 26.67 -2.55 -0.28
N ARG A 133 27.94 -2.19 -0.19
CA ARG A 133 28.96 -2.62 -1.16
C ARG A 133 29.53 -3.98 -0.86
N GLU A 134 29.70 -4.29 0.43
CA GLU A 134 30.27 -5.55 0.87
C GLU A 134 29.24 -6.66 0.72
N ARG A 135 29.66 -7.77 0.13
CA ARG A 135 28.78 -8.91 -0.19
C ARG A 135 28.00 -9.40 1.02
N ASP A 136 28.71 -9.62 2.13
CA ASP A 136 28.11 -10.21 3.32
C ASP A 136 27.09 -9.26 3.96
N GLU A 137 27.38 -7.96 3.95
CA GLU A 137 26.46 -6.92 4.45
C GLU A 137 25.20 -6.84 3.59
N PHE A 138 25.36 -6.83 2.27
CA PHE A 138 24.23 -6.85 1.33
C PHE A 138 23.36 -8.10 1.55
N LEU A 139 23.95 -9.30 1.52
CA LEU A 139 23.21 -10.55 1.69
C LEU A 139 22.50 -10.63 3.04
N GLN A 140 23.13 -10.15 4.12
CA GLN A 140 22.50 -10.08 5.43
C GLN A 140 21.31 -9.13 5.42
N ALA A 141 21.45 -7.93 4.83
CA ALA A 141 20.37 -6.97 4.74
C ALA A 141 19.22 -7.48 3.86
N SER A 142 19.51 -8.10 2.71
CA SER A 142 18.52 -8.72 1.83
C SER A 142 17.70 -9.79 2.53
N ARG A 143 18.35 -10.67 3.31
CA ARG A 143 17.62 -11.68 4.13
C ARG A 143 16.74 -11.00 5.18
N ALA A 144 17.27 -10.01 5.88
CA ALA A 144 16.50 -9.29 6.89
C ALA A 144 15.27 -8.57 6.29
N THR A 145 15.42 -7.91 5.14
CA THR A 145 14.31 -7.28 4.42
C THR A 145 13.27 -8.31 3.99
N LEU A 146 13.70 -9.44 3.43
CA LEU A 146 12.78 -10.51 3.01
C LEU A 146 12.04 -11.12 4.21
N ASP A 147 12.73 -11.39 5.31
CA ASP A 147 12.13 -11.98 6.51
C ASP A 147 11.12 -11.01 7.18
N ASP A 148 11.41 -9.70 7.18
CA ASP A 148 10.48 -8.67 7.68
C ASP A 148 9.21 -8.56 6.82
N ALA A 149 9.36 -8.56 5.50
CA ALA A 149 8.25 -8.58 4.56
C ALA A 149 7.41 -9.87 4.69
N GLN A 150 8.06 -11.03 4.91
CA GLN A 150 7.34 -12.29 5.18
C GLN A 150 6.58 -12.25 6.51
N SER A 151 7.17 -11.70 7.58
CA SER A 151 6.47 -11.57 8.87
C SER A 151 5.25 -10.65 8.75
N SER A 152 5.36 -9.59 7.96
CA SER A 152 4.24 -8.68 7.65
C SER A 152 3.13 -9.42 6.90
N PHE A 153 3.51 -10.22 5.90
CA PHE A 153 2.62 -11.08 5.13
C PHE A 153 1.94 -12.18 5.97
N GLU A 154 2.64 -12.78 6.94
CA GLU A 154 2.05 -13.78 7.85
C GLU A 154 1.01 -13.15 8.78
N SER A 155 1.25 -11.90 9.19
CA SER A 155 0.28 -11.12 9.96
C SER A 155 -0.98 -10.86 9.14
N LEU A 156 -0.82 -10.46 7.87
CA LEU A 156 -1.94 -10.32 6.92
C LEU A 156 -2.76 -11.60 6.77
N SER A 157 -2.07 -12.73 6.57
CA SER A 157 -2.74 -14.03 6.41
C SER A 157 -3.61 -14.39 7.60
N ALA A 158 -3.21 -14.01 8.82
CA ALA A 158 -3.98 -14.24 10.03
C ALA A 158 -5.20 -13.30 10.14
N GLU A 159 -5.07 -12.05 9.72
CA GLU A 159 -6.17 -11.08 9.72
C GLU A 159 -7.27 -11.45 8.70
N LEU A 160 -6.89 -12.04 7.57
CA LEU A 160 -7.82 -12.53 6.54
C LEU A 160 -8.81 -13.58 7.04
N GLU A 161 -8.48 -14.34 8.09
CA GLU A 161 -9.40 -15.34 8.66
C GLU A 161 -10.71 -14.71 9.19
N GLY A 162 -10.73 -13.39 9.41
CA GLY A 162 -11.89 -12.62 9.84
C GLY A 162 -12.73 -11.99 8.72
N LEU A 163 -12.28 -11.99 7.46
CA LEU A 163 -12.92 -11.28 6.36
C LEU A 163 -14.06 -12.06 5.68
N SER A 164 -14.83 -11.33 4.86
CA SER A 164 -15.88 -11.93 4.01
C SER A 164 -15.29 -12.93 2.99
N ALA A 165 -16.09 -13.92 2.57
CA ALA A 165 -15.61 -14.98 1.69
C ALA A 165 -15.15 -14.49 0.30
N ASP A 166 -15.76 -13.42 -0.21
CA ASP A 166 -15.41 -12.85 -1.52
C ASP A 166 -14.08 -12.08 -1.44
N ALA A 167 -13.92 -11.18 -0.46
CA ALA A 167 -12.66 -10.47 -0.19
C ALA A 167 -11.51 -11.45 0.13
N SER A 168 -11.80 -12.49 0.92
CA SER A 168 -10.85 -13.55 1.25
C SER A 168 -10.34 -14.30 0.01
N THR A 169 -11.15 -14.46 -1.04
CA THR A 169 -10.75 -15.22 -2.24
C THR A 169 -9.74 -14.47 -3.10
N GLU A 170 -9.97 -13.18 -3.34
CA GLU A 170 -9.05 -12.33 -4.12
C GLU A 170 -7.73 -12.17 -3.37
N LEU A 171 -7.79 -11.79 -2.10
CA LEU A 171 -6.61 -11.61 -1.26
C LEU A 171 -5.82 -12.92 -1.09
N SER A 172 -6.49 -14.09 -1.05
CA SER A 172 -5.78 -15.38 -1.01
C SER A 172 -4.93 -15.66 -2.25
N GLN A 173 -5.36 -15.19 -3.43
CA GLN A 173 -4.59 -15.36 -4.67
C GLN A 173 -3.35 -14.47 -4.67
N ASP A 174 -3.53 -13.19 -4.31
CA ASP A 174 -2.42 -12.24 -4.17
C ASP A 174 -1.41 -12.73 -3.12
N LEU A 175 -1.89 -13.32 -2.02
CA LEU A 175 -1.01 -13.88 -1.01
C LEU A 175 -0.25 -15.13 -1.50
N GLU A 176 -0.83 -15.94 -2.38
CA GLU A 176 -0.13 -17.08 -2.98
C GLU A 176 0.98 -16.61 -3.94
N GLU A 177 0.71 -15.57 -4.72
CA GLU A 177 1.69 -14.91 -5.58
C GLU A 177 2.86 -14.35 -4.77
N LEU A 178 2.57 -13.54 -3.74
CA LEU A 178 3.61 -13.00 -2.85
C LEU A 178 4.44 -14.10 -2.17
N ARG A 179 3.81 -15.21 -1.76
CA ARG A 179 4.54 -16.35 -1.18
C ARG A 179 5.48 -16.99 -2.19
N SER A 180 5.06 -17.11 -3.45
CA SER A 180 5.90 -17.61 -4.54
C SER A 180 7.08 -16.68 -4.80
N GLU A 181 6.83 -15.37 -4.92
CA GLU A 181 7.87 -14.36 -5.12
C GLU A 181 8.89 -14.36 -3.98
N ALA A 182 8.42 -14.46 -2.73
CA ALA A 182 9.29 -14.50 -1.57
C ALA A 182 10.22 -15.73 -1.56
N GLN A 183 9.72 -16.88 -2.05
CA GLN A 183 10.54 -18.08 -2.20
C GLN A 183 11.58 -17.91 -3.32
N ASP A 184 11.19 -17.36 -4.46
CA ASP A 184 12.11 -17.07 -5.57
C ASP A 184 13.22 -16.08 -5.14
N LEU A 185 12.87 -15.05 -4.36
CA LEU A 185 13.83 -14.09 -3.81
C LEU A 185 14.79 -14.76 -2.81
N ARG A 186 14.29 -15.66 -1.94
CA ARG A 186 15.14 -16.43 -1.01
C ARG A 186 16.15 -17.27 -1.77
N ASP A 187 15.70 -17.99 -2.79
CA ASP A 187 16.57 -18.85 -3.60
C ASP A 187 17.61 -18.02 -4.37
N ARG A 188 17.24 -16.83 -4.87
CA ARG A 188 18.18 -15.87 -5.48
C ARG A 188 19.23 -15.38 -4.49
N ILE A 189 18.82 -14.96 -3.28
CA ILE A 189 19.73 -14.50 -2.23
C ILE A 189 20.76 -15.59 -1.89
N ASP A 190 20.30 -16.83 -1.72
CA ASP A 190 21.18 -17.94 -1.36
C ASP A 190 22.14 -18.31 -2.51
N ALA A 191 21.66 -18.34 -3.75
CA ALA A 191 22.50 -18.58 -4.92
C ALA A 191 23.58 -17.50 -5.12
N MET A 192 23.28 -16.25 -4.75
CA MET A 192 24.20 -15.13 -4.93
C MET A 192 25.42 -15.19 -4.00
N GLY A 193 25.32 -15.89 -2.86
CA GLY A 193 26.44 -16.11 -1.93
C GLY A 193 27.64 -16.82 -2.56
N ASP A 194 27.37 -17.74 -3.50
CA ASP A 194 28.37 -18.60 -4.13
C ASP A 194 28.94 -18.02 -5.45
N ARG A 195 28.44 -16.86 -5.90
CA ARG A 195 28.81 -16.24 -7.18
C ARG A 195 30.22 -15.63 -7.17
N ALA A 196 30.82 -15.48 -8.36
CA ALA A 196 32.04 -14.70 -8.54
C ALA A 196 31.80 -13.21 -8.20
N ALA A 197 32.87 -12.45 -7.93
CA ALA A 197 32.76 -11.05 -7.52
C ALA A 197 32.19 -10.13 -8.62
N GLU A 198 32.50 -10.42 -9.89
CA GLU A 198 32.00 -9.65 -11.05
C GLU A 198 30.49 -9.87 -11.22
N ASP A 199 30.06 -11.14 -11.28
CA ASP A 199 28.63 -11.50 -11.38
C ASP A 199 27.81 -10.98 -10.19
N PHE A 200 28.42 -10.84 -9.01
CA PHE A 200 27.74 -10.33 -7.83
C PHE A 200 27.30 -8.88 -7.99
N ALA A 201 28.12 -8.01 -8.60
CA ALA A 201 27.77 -6.59 -8.70
C ALA A 201 26.53 -6.36 -9.57
N ASP A 202 26.44 -7.05 -10.71
CA ASP A 202 25.29 -6.97 -11.60
C ASP A 202 24.04 -7.57 -10.96
N GLU A 203 24.16 -8.76 -10.33
CA GLU A 203 23.01 -9.42 -9.69
C GLU A 203 22.53 -8.73 -8.42
N ARG A 204 23.42 -8.00 -7.73
CA ARG A 204 23.08 -7.22 -6.54
C ARG A 204 22.03 -6.16 -6.87
N ASP A 205 22.21 -5.43 -7.96
CA ASP A 205 21.30 -4.34 -8.32
C ASP A 205 19.93 -4.89 -8.74
N ASP A 206 19.92 -5.99 -9.52
CA ASP A 206 18.68 -6.70 -9.90
C ASP A 206 17.95 -7.30 -8.70
N LEU A 207 18.67 -7.78 -7.69
CA LEU A 207 18.09 -8.31 -6.47
C LEU A 207 17.59 -7.19 -5.55
N ALA A 208 18.30 -6.07 -5.48
CA ALA A 208 17.86 -4.89 -4.75
C ALA A 208 16.54 -4.34 -5.30
N ASP A 209 16.41 -4.24 -6.63
CA ASP A 209 15.19 -3.79 -7.28
C ASP A 209 14.03 -4.76 -7.01
N ALA A 210 14.28 -6.08 -7.11
CA ALA A 210 13.24 -7.08 -6.86
C ALA A 210 12.78 -7.12 -5.40
N LEU A 211 13.69 -6.98 -4.43
CA LEU A 211 13.34 -6.88 -3.00
C LEU A 211 12.57 -5.61 -2.68
N ALA A 212 12.95 -4.48 -3.30
CA ALA A 212 12.27 -3.21 -3.11
C ALA A 212 10.83 -3.27 -3.64
N SER A 213 10.62 -3.83 -4.85
CA SER A 213 9.29 -4.08 -5.40
C SER A 213 8.46 -5.01 -4.52
N PHE A 214 9.01 -6.16 -4.11
CA PHE A 214 8.30 -7.11 -3.24
C PHE A 214 7.87 -6.47 -1.91
N THR A 215 8.77 -5.73 -1.27
CA THR A 215 8.46 -5.02 -0.01
C THR A 215 7.34 -4.00 -0.20
N ALA A 216 7.37 -3.26 -1.31
CA ALA A 216 6.34 -2.28 -1.62
C ALA A 216 4.97 -2.94 -1.90
N SER A 217 4.95 -4.08 -2.62
CA SER A 217 3.73 -4.85 -2.85
C SER A 217 3.13 -5.37 -1.54
N VAL A 218 3.95 -5.90 -0.61
CA VAL A 218 3.47 -6.31 0.72
C VAL A 218 2.88 -5.13 1.49
N GLN A 219 3.52 -3.95 1.45
CA GLN A 219 3.02 -2.76 2.12
C GLN A 219 1.72 -2.23 1.50
N ARG A 220 1.58 -2.29 0.18
CA ARG A 220 0.33 -1.96 -0.51
C ARG A 220 -0.81 -2.84 -0.04
N HIS A 221 -0.61 -4.16 -0.01
CA HIS A 221 -1.64 -5.08 0.45
C HIS A 221 -1.99 -4.92 1.94
N LEU A 222 -1.00 -4.60 2.79
CA LEU A 222 -1.23 -4.19 4.18
C LEU A 222 -2.19 -3.01 4.28
N PHE A 223 -1.91 -1.96 3.52
CA PHE A 223 -2.73 -0.76 3.48
C PHE A 223 -4.11 -1.01 2.85
N GLU A 224 -4.22 -1.95 1.91
CA GLU A 224 -5.49 -2.33 1.31
C GLU A 224 -6.40 -3.08 2.30
N ILE A 225 -5.85 -4.03 3.05
CA ILE A 225 -6.58 -4.88 4.00
C ILE A 225 -7.05 -4.11 5.24
N GLU A 226 -6.22 -3.25 5.83
CA GLU A 226 -6.59 -2.43 7.02
C GLU A 226 -7.88 -1.62 6.79
N TRP A 227 -8.25 -1.38 5.53
CA TRP A 227 -9.41 -0.58 5.12
C TRP A 227 -10.64 -1.38 4.70
N GLU A 228 -10.50 -2.67 4.42
CA GLU A 228 -11.65 -3.54 4.13
C GLU A 228 -12.25 -4.15 5.41
N LEU A 229 -11.52 -4.05 6.52
CA LEU A 229 -11.93 -4.42 7.88
C LEU A 229 -12.83 -3.36 8.53
#